data_AF-A0A8I1M655-F1
#
_entry.id   AF-A0A8I1M655-F1
#
_cell.length_a   1.000
_cell.length_b   1.000
_cell.length_c   1.000
_cell.angle_alpha   90.00
_cell.angle_beta   90.00
_cell.angle_gamma   90.00
#
_symmetry.space_group_name_H-M   'P 1'
#
loop_
_entity.id
_entity.type
_entity.pdbx_description
1 polymer ?
#
loop_
_entity_poly.entity_id
_entity_poly.type
_entity_poly.pdbx_seq_one_letter_code
_entity_poly.pdbx_strand_id
1 'polypeptide(L)'
;MTDFTKLISQQFTAFDPDYVTQQSAFAAKLSPLQDKLIEIQKTGNSMAASDQQMIECKWLLMYTADWKTLSTKIDAFAASLDNRDQDWAGKQVASDGSWGPCYDQWFLKVDAMIDAVNTLADEGQAPQYPLAFLAPIATPEKMVAWLESQKTSKIYADGLDRRDALGAVSAALSQMCFKSEIRDYFQANVKGFDLTQDYIDAYKKWLDRWQDGQSGYWGGWFDTPDQGVLKSSDLSLTFHNISYQHGKVDLWTEIFQTTLAIRDDAYPFGWKHNGDFNNHNNYDVTKIFDLGWSEVDADTQKAAASDIALVLDWCLTKSMTPDGGFIDDPTFYNSVGAAYYYGVSFLDQARYFGTTAPFWTDKPFPGGPALCCKIQKNIKAEGLDDDEAKAALEKLVDACGNCA
;
A
#
# COMPACT_ATOMS: atom_id res chain seq x y z
N MET A 1 -13.74 -7.01 19.52
CA MET A 1 -13.59 -6.19 18.30
C MET A 1 -14.36 -6.88 17.18
N THR A 2 -14.91 -6.14 16.21
CA THR A 2 -15.56 -6.74 15.05
C THR A 2 -14.53 -7.45 14.18
N ASP A 3 -14.78 -8.71 13.84
CA ASP A 3 -13.99 -9.42 12.82
C ASP A 3 -14.46 -8.95 11.45
N PHE A 4 -13.75 -7.96 10.89
CA PHE A 4 -14.12 -7.34 9.63
C PHE A 4 -13.96 -8.29 8.43
N THR A 5 -13.00 -9.21 8.46
CA THR A 5 -12.86 -10.24 7.43
C THR A 5 -14.10 -11.12 7.36
N LYS A 6 -14.59 -11.57 8.52
CA LYS A 6 -15.83 -12.34 8.62
C LYS A 6 -17.05 -11.51 8.21
N LEU A 7 -17.14 -10.25 8.67
CA LEU A 7 -18.24 -9.35 8.30
C LEU A 7 -18.33 -9.16 6.79
N ILE A 8 -17.22 -8.87 6.12
CA ILE A 8 -17.16 -8.66 4.67
C ILE A 8 -17.63 -9.92 3.93
N SER A 9 -17.12 -11.10 4.30
CA SER A 9 -17.55 -12.38 3.71
C SER A 9 -19.05 -12.65 3.92
N GLN A 10 -19.59 -12.31 5.09
CA GLN A 10 -21.03 -12.42 5.38
C GLN A 10 -21.86 -11.47 4.51
N GLN A 11 -21.42 -10.24 4.31
CA GLN A 11 -22.15 -9.29 3.46
C GLN A 11 -22.12 -9.68 1.99
N PHE A 12 -20.99 -10.15 1.48
CA PHE A 12 -20.93 -10.70 0.13
C PHE A 12 -21.84 -11.92 -0.04
N THR A 13 -21.89 -12.80 0.95
CA THR A 13 -22.81 -13.96 0.95
C THR A 13 -24.28 -13.54 1.03
N ALA A 14 -24.57 -12.42 1.69
CA ALA A 14 -25.93 -11.86 1.71
C ALA A 14 -26.35 -11.28 0.35
N PHE A 15 -25.40 -10.72 -0.42
CA PHE A 15 -25.63 -10.23 -1.78
C PHE A 15 -25.73 -11.39 -2.79
N ASP A 16 -24.79 -12.34 -2.72
CA ASP A 16 -24.72 -13.54 -3.55
C ASP A 16 -24.50 -14.78 -2.67
N PRO A 17 -25.52 -15.64 -2.48
CA PRO A 17 -25.41 -16.85 -1.67
C PRO A 17 -24.32 -17.84 -2.12
N ASP A 18 -23.90 -17.78 -3.38
CA ASP A 18 -22.85 -18.64 -3.94
C ASP A 18 -21.46 -17.97 -3.91
N TYR A 19 -21.33 -16.78 -3.31
CA TYR A 19 -20.10 -15.95 -3.34
C TYR A 19 -18.84 -16.75 -3.01
N VAL A 20 -18.82 -17.50 -1.91
CA VAL A 20 -17.63 -18.26 -1.48
C VAL A 20 -17.24 -19.33 -2.51
N THR A 21 -18.24 -19.99 -3.10
CA THR A 21 -18.03 -21.00 -4.15
C THR A 21 -17.51 -20.35 -5.43
N GLN A 22 -18.10 -19.22 -5.84
CA GLN A 22 -17.70 -18.48 -7.03
C GLN A 22 -16.28 -17.91 -6.89
N GLN A 23 -15.99 -17.25 -5.76
CA GLN A 23 -14.66 -16.72 -5.46
C GLN A 23 -13.61 -17.83 -5.54
N SER A 24 -13.86 -18.98 -4.93
CA SER A 24 -12.94 -20.14 -4.99
C SER A 24 -12.75 -20.65 -6.42
N ALA A 25 -13.83 -20.74 -7.21
CA ALA A 25 -13.78 -21.20 -8.60
C ALA A 25 -13.01 -20.22 -9.51
N PHE A 26 -13.18 -18.91 -9.33
CA PHE A 26 -12.45 -17.90 -10.09
C PHE A 26 -10.99 -17.77 -9.64
N ALA A 27 -10.70 -17.90 -8.34
CA ALA A 27 -9.32 -17.98 -7.84
C ALA A 27 -8.56 -19.16 -8.49
N ALA A 28 -9.20 -20.33 -8.61
CA ALA A 28 -8.62 -21.49 -9.28
C ALA A 28 -8.39 -21.29 -10.79
N LYS A 29 -9.16 -20.42 -11.46
CA LYS A 29 -8.92 -20.03 -12.86
C LYS A 29 -7.80 -19.01 -13.01
N LEU A 30 -7.69 -18.08 -12.06
CA LEU A 30 -6.71 -17.00 -12.10
C LEU A 30 -5.29 -17.48 -11.75
N SER A 31 -5.15 -18.35 -10.76
CA SER A 31 -3.86 -18.81 -10.23
C SER A 31 -2.89 -19.34 -11.31
N PRO A 32 -3.29 -20.24 -12.24
CA PRO A 32 -2.37 -20.72 -13.28
C PRO A 32 -1.87 -19.61 -14.23
N LEU A 33 -2.66 -18.55 -14.44
CA LEU A 33 -2.26 -17.41 -15.27
C LEU A 33 -1.24 -16.53 -14.55
N GLN A 34 -1.41 -16.36 -13.23
CA GLN A 34 -0.43 -15.68 -12.37
C GLN A 34 0.91 -16.43 -12.37
N ASP A 35 0.88 -17.75 -12.23
CA ASP A 35 2.08 -18.58 -12.30
C ASP A 35 2.81 -18.41 -13.64
N LYS A 36 2.07 -18.44 -14.77
CA LYS A 36 2.63 -18.19 -16.10
C LYS A 36 3.22 -16.79 -16.23
N LEU A 37 2.57 -15.75 -15.70
CA LEU A 37 3.09 -14.38 -15.69
C LEU A 37 4.42 -14.31 -14.92
N ILE A 38 4.45 -14.86 -13.71
CA ILE A 38 5.64 -14.92 -12.84
C ILE A 38 6.79 -15.65 -13.54
N GLU A 39 6.52 -16.79 -14.19
CA GLU A 39 7.54 -17.54 -14.94
C GLU A 39 8.14 -16.71 -16.09
N ILE A 40 7.31 -15.94 -16.80
CA ILE A 40 7.79 -15.05 -17.87
C ILE A 40 8.61 -13.89 -17.28
N GLN A 41 8.12 -13.26 -16.21
CA GLN A 41 8.79 -12.13 -15.55
C GLN A 41 10.15 -12.51 -14.97
N LYS A 42 10.31 -13.72 -14.44
CA LYS A 42 11.59 -14.28 -14.00
C LYS A 42 12.64 -14.38 -15.12
N THR A 43 12.24 -14.30 -16.39
CA THR A 43 13.17 -14.23 -17.54
C THR A 43 13.53 -12.81 -17.96
N GLY A 44 13.12 -11.79 -17.19
CA GLY A 44 13.43 -10.38 -17.42
C GLY A 44 12.45 -9.65 -18.35
N ASN A 45 11.28 -10.22 -18.65
CA ASN A 45 10.24 -9.54 -19.42
C ASN A 45 9.17 -8.98 -18.47
N SER A 46 8.99 -7.66 -18.43
CA SER A 46 8.06 -7.00 -17.49
C SER A 46 6.61 -7.42 -17.66
N MET A 47 6.18 -7.76 -18.89
CA MET A 47 4.80 -8.11 -19.21
C MET A 47 3.78 -7.07 -18.68
N ALA A 48 4.08 -5.79 -18.87
CA ALA A 48 3.34 -4.67 -18.25
C ALA A 48 1.83 -4.65 -18.54
N ALA A 49 1.39 -5.07 -19.73
CA ALA A 49 -0.05 -5.14 -20.04
C ALA A 49 -0.73 -6.29 -19.29
N SER A 50 -0.05 -7.45 -19.22
CA SER A 50 -0.52 -8.62 -18.49
C SER A 50 -0.57 -8.37 -16.98
N ASP A 51 0.40 -7.62 -16.45
CA ASP A 51 0.43 -7.24 -15.04
C ASP A 51 -0.77 -6.36 -14.65
N GLN A 52 -1.07 -5.34 -15.46
CA GLN A 52 -2.27 -4.50 -15.28
C GLN A 52 -3.58 -5.33 -15.33
N GLN A 53 -3.69 -6.28 -16.26
CA GLN A 53 -4.86 -7.17 -16.33
C GLN A 53 -4.99 -8.04 -15.07
N MET A 54 -3.86 -8.57 -14.59
CA MET A 54 -3.78 -9.42 -13.40
C MET A 54 -4.20 -8.65 -12.14
N ILE A 55 -3.72 -7.42 -11.97
CA ILE A 55 -4.08 -6.53 -10.85
C ILE A 55 -5.60 -6.30 -10.82
N GLU A 56 -6.22 -5.96 -11.94
CA GLU A 56 -7.67 -5.75 -11.97
C GLU A 56 -8.46 -7.06 -11.78
N CYS A 57 -7.96 -8.20 -12.27
CA CYS A 57 -8.55 -9.51 -11.94
C CYS A 57 -8.54 -9.79 -10.43
N LYS A 58 -7.42 -9.51 -9.75
CA LYS A 58 -7.33 -9.65 -8.29
C LYS A 58 -8.31 -8.70 -7.58
N TRP A 59 -8.40 -7.46 -8.02
CA TRP A 59 -9.36 -6.52 -7.45
C TRP A 59 -10.81 -7.01 -7.61
N LEU A 60 -11.21 -7.39 -8.82
CA LEU A 60 -12.54 -7.95 -9.10
C LEU A 60 -12.85 -9.18 -8.24
N LEU A 61 -11.87 -10.07 -8.06
CA LEU A 61 -11.99 -11.29 -7.25
C LEU A 61 -12.13 -11.01 -5.74
N MET A 62 -11.43 -10.01 -5.22
CA MET A 62 -11.35 -9.76 -3.77
C MET A 62 -12.39 -8.75 -3.28
N TYR A 63 -12.76 -7.78 -4.11
CA TYR A 63 -13.57 -6.63 -3.68
C TYR A 63 -14.93 -6.55 -4.36
N THR A 64 -15.28 -7.51 -5.22
CA THR A 64 -16.59 -7.50 -5.90
C THR A 64 -17.23 -8.88 -5.96
N ALA A 65 -18.53 -8.90 -6.26
CA ALA A 65 -19.25 -10.08 -6.73
C ALA A 65 -19.58 -9.98 -8.24
N ASP A 66 -18.82 -9.20 -9.02
CA ASP A 66 -19.01 -9.07 -10.47
C ASP A 66 -18.27 -10.16 -11.24
N TRP A 67 -18.79 -11.38 -11.13
CA TRP A 67 -18.23 -12.58 -11.76
C TRP A 67 -18.19 -12.50 -13.28
N LYS A 68 -19.12 -11.75 -13.89
CA LYS A 68 -19.18 -11.61 -15.35
C LYS A 68 -17.99 -10.78 -15.84
N THR A 69 -17.77 -9.61 -15.24
CA THR A 69 -16.63 -8.76 -15.57
C THR A 69 -15.32 -9.47 -15.25
N LEU A 70 -15.23 -10.16 -14.10
CA LEU A 70 -14.04 -10.97 -13.76
C LEU A 70 -13.76 -12.04 -14.82
N SER A 71 -14.76 -12.76 -15.30
CA SER A 71 -14.56 -13.77 -16.34
C SER A 71 -14.01 -13.16 -17.62
N THR A 72 -14.58 -12.05 -18.09
CA THR A 72 -14.09 -11.34 -19.28
C THR A 72 -12.66 -10.83 -19.08
N LYS A 73 -12.34 -10.32 -17.89
CA LYS A 73 -11.00 -9.84 -17.56
C LYS A 73 -9.96 -10.97 -17.53
N ILE A 74 -10.32 -12.13 -16.99
CA ILE A 74 -9.47 -13.32 -17.01
C ILE A 74 -9.19 -13.78 -18.44
N ASP A 75 -10.18 -13.77 -19.33
CA ASP A 75 -9.98 -14.14 -20.74
C ASP A 75 -9.02 -13.15 -21.43
N ALA A 76 -9.15 -11.85 -21.14
CA ALA A 76 -8.25 -10.82 -21.66
C ALA A 76 -6.83 -10.94 -21.08
N PHE A 77 -6.70 -11.25 -19.79
CA PHE A 77 -5.41 -11.54 -19.14
C PHE A 77 -4.75 -12.75 -19.80
N ALA A 78 -5.46 -13.87 -19.96
CA ALA A 78 -4.95 -15.07 -20.60
C ALA A 78 -4.44 -14.79 -22.02
N ALA A 79 -5.21 -14.05 -22.82
CA ALA A 79 -4.82 -13.67 -24.18
C ALA A 79 -3.58 -12.74 -24.20
N SER A 80 -3.46 -11.83 -23.23
CA SER A 80 -2.31 -10.92 -23.16
C SER A 80 -0.99 -11.67 -22.96
N LEU A 81 -1.00 -12.79 -22.23
CA LEU A 81 0.21 -13.59 -21.92
C LEU A 81 0.88 -14.20 -23.16
N ASP A 82 0.19 -14.24 -24.30
CA ASP A 82 0.73 -14.81 -25.54
C ASP A 82 1.56 -13.79 -26.35
N ASN A 83 1.52 -12.50 -25.99
CA ASN A 83 2.33 -11.46 -26.61
C ASN A 83 3.34 -10.87 -25.62
N ARG A 84 4.63 -10.99 -25.91
CA ARG A 84 5.72 -10.46 -25.08
C ARG A 84 6.04 -8.98 -25.32
N ASP A 85 5.54 -8.40 -26.42
CA ASP A 85 5.72 -6.99 -26.74
C ASP A 85 4.62 -6.15 -26.06
N GLN A 86 4.92 -5.68 -24.85
CA GLN A 86 3.97 -5.00 -23.97
C GLN A 86 4.44 -3.65 -23.43
N ASP A 87 5.59 -3.14 -23.89
CA ASP A 87 6.19 -1.89 -23.40
C ASP A 87 5.28 -0.66 -23.61
N TRP A 88 4.34 -0.76 -24.55
CA TRP A 88 3.32 0.25 -24.77
C TRP A 88 2.42 0.48 -23.55
N ALA A 89 2.25 -0.51 -22.67
CA ALA A 89 1.35 -0.43 -21.52
C ALA A 89 1.88 0.47 -20.40
N GLY A 90 3.20 0.70 -20.35
CA GLY A 90 3.82 1.65 -19.42
C GLY A 90 3.76 3.11 -19.88
N LYS A 91 3.27 3.37 -21.10
CA LYS A 91 3.25 4.71 -21.67
C LYS A 91 1.97 5.46 -21.30
N GLN A 92 2.08 6.78 -21.22
CA GLN A 92 0.93 7.65 -21.04
C GLN A 92 -0.02 7.56 -22.25
N VAL A 93 -1.32 7.47 -21.99
CA VAL A 93 -2.36 7.31 -22.99
C VAL A 93 -2.72 8.67 -23.60
N ALA A 94 -2.63 8.78 -24.94
CA ALA A 94 -2.84 10.04 -25.64
C ALA A 94 -4.27 10.60 -25.55
N SER A 95 -5.29 9.75 -25.37
CA SER A 95 -6.69 10.17 -25.42
C SER A 95 -7.16 10.90 -24.18
N ASP A 96 -6.65 10.54 -22.99
CA ASP A 96 -7.11 11.06 -21.70
C ASP A 96 -5.98 11.36 -20.71
N GLY A 97 -4.73 11.06 -21.09
CA GLY A 97 -3.53 11.28 -20.29
C GLY A 97 -3.35 10.30 -19.14
N SER A 98 -4.09 9.19 -19.07
CA SER A 98 -3.93 8.21 -18.01
C SER A 98 -2.67 7.35 -18.20
N TRP A 99 -2.28 6.64 -17.15
CA TRP A 99 -1.47 5.42 -17.25
C TRP A 99 -2.37 4.20 -17.04
N GLY A 100 -1.83 3.02 -17.30
CA GLY A 100 -2.60 1.78 -17.16
C GLY A 100 -3.70 1.60 -18.22
N PRO A 101 -3.35 1.57 -19.53
CA PRO A 101 -4.33 1.42 -20.60
C PRO A 101 -5.13 0.11 -20.53
N CYS A 102 -4.64 -0.90 -19.81
CA CYS A 102 -5.34 -2.16 -19.62
C CYS A 102 -6.33 -2.14 -18.44
N TYR A 103 -6.37 -1.07 -17.65
CA TYR A 103 -7.37 -0.93 -16.60
C TYR A 103 -8.71 -0.43 -17.15
N ASP A 104 -9.80 -1.11 -16.77
CA ASP A 104 -11.15 -0.59 -16.97
C ASP A 104 -11.55 0.29 -15.78
N GLN A 105 -11.13 -0.08 -14.56
CA GLN A 105 -11.37 0.75 -13.37
C GLN A 105 -10.59 2.06 -13.40
N TRP A 106 -11.31 3.17 -13.21
CA TRP A 106 -10.73 4.51 -13.15
C TRP A 106 -9.74 4.69 -12.00
N PHE A 107 -10.03 4.15 -10.80
CA PHE A 107 -9.16 4.36 -9.64
C PHE A 107 -7.81 3.64 -9.78
N LEU A 108 -7.74 2.50 -10.50
CA LEU A 108 -6.48 1.82 -10.81
C LEU A 108 -5.60 2.66 -11.74
N LYS A 109 -6.21 3.48 -12.61
CA LYS A 109 -5.47 4.46 -13.42
C LYS A 109 -4.94 5.64 -12.60
N VAL A 110 -5.64 6.00 -11.53
CA VAL A 110 -5.15 7.02 -10.57
C VAL A 110 -3.94 6.49 -9.82
N ASP A 111 -3.99 5.23 -9.40
CA ASP A 111 -2.88 4.53 -8.75
C ASP A 111 -1.65 4.44 -9.69
N ALA A 112 -1.84 3.90 -10.90
CA ALA A 112 -0.75 3.86 -11.88
C ALA A 112 -0.20 5.24 -12.27
N MET A 113 -1.03 6.28 -12.22
CA MET A 113 -0.59 7.65 -12.47
C MET A 113 0.32 8.18 -11.36
N ILE A 114 0.02 7.89 -10.08
CA ILE A 114 0.82 8.47 -9.00
C ILE A 114 2.25 7.92 -9.06
N ASP A 115 2.45 6.64 -9.38
CA ASP A 115 3.77 6.06 -9.59
C ASP A 115 4.51 6.74 -10.74
N ALA A 116 3.87 6.86 -11.90
CA ALA A 116 4.46 7.54 -13.05
C ALA A 116 4.80 9.01 -12.78
N VAL A 117 3.97 9.71 -12.00
CA VAL A 117 4.23 11.10 -11.62
C VAL A 117 5.39 11.24 -10.65
N ASN A 118 5.60 10.30 -9.72
CA ASN A 118 6.80 10.32 -8.87
C ASN A 118 8.06 10.25 -9.76
N THR A 119 8.12 9.31 -10.72
CA THR A 119 9.24 9.23 -11.67
C THR A 119 9.43 10.52 -12.48
N LEU A 120 8.35 11.08 -13.02
CA LEU A 120 8.42 12.32 -13.80
C LEU A 120 8.86 13.52 -12.95
N ALA A 121 8.46 13.58 -11.68
CA ALA A 121 8.88 14.62 -10.75
C ALA A 121 10.38 14.53 -10.46
N ASP A 122 10.90 13.32 -10.21
CA ASP A 122 12.32 13.07 -9.99
C ASP A 122 13.17 13.43 -11.22
N GLU A 123 12.66 13.14 -12.42
CA GLU A 123 13.32 13.47 -13.68
C GLU A 123 13.11 14.93 -14.14
N GLY A 124 12.24 15.69 -13.46
CA GLY A 124 11.88 17.06 -13.85
C GLY A 124 11.16 17.16 -15.20
N GLN A 125 10.44 16.12 -15.61
CA GLN A 125 9.77 16.03 -16.91
C GLN A 125 8.27 16.29 -16.80
N ALA A 126 7.71 17.14 -17.66
CA ALA A 126 6.26 17.32 -17.74
C ALA A 126 5.56 16.08 -18.34
N PRO A 127 4.27 15.81 -18.01
CA PRO A 127 3.54 14.73 -18.65
C PRO A 127 3.37 15.02 -20.15
N GLN A 128 3.44 13.98 -20.98
CA GLN A 128 3.32 14.09 -22.43
C GLN A 128 1.93 14.58 -22.87
N TYR A 129 0.89 14.16 -22.15
CA TYR A 129 -0.51 14.49 -22.42
C TYR A 129 -1.19 15.09 -21.18
N PRO A 130 -2.21 15.96 -21.33
CA PRO A 130 -2.98 16.48 -20.21
C PRO A 130 -3.70 15.36 -19.44
N LEU A 131 -3.72 15.44 -18.10
CA LEU A 131 -4.33 14.44 -17.22
C LEU A 131 -5.87 14.58 -17.16
N ALA A 132 -6.53 14.59 -18.31
CA ALA A 132 -7.97 14.80 -18.43
C ALA A 132 -8.80 13.72 -17.71
N PHE A 133 -8.26 12.50 -17.57
CA PHE A 133 -8.90 11.42 -16.82
C PHE A 133 -9.14 11.76 -15.34
N LEU A 134 -8.45 12.75 -14.76
CA LEU A 134 -8.67 13.21 -13.38
C LEU A 134 -9.94 14.06 -13.20
N ALA A 135 -10.73 14.28 -14.25
CA ALA A 135 -11.99 15.02 -14.20
C ALA A 135 -12.96 14.64 -13.06
N PRO A 136 -13.05 13.37 -12.59
CA PRO A 136 -13.89 12.99 -11.45
C PRO A 136 -13.47 13.59 -10.11
N ILE A 137 -12.22 14.03 -9.97
CA ILE A 137 -11.69 14.64 -8.74
C ILE A 137 -11.02 16.00 -9.00
N ALA A 138 -11.14 16.59 -10.19
CA ALA A 138 -10.40 17.79 -10.60
C ALA A 138 -10.74 19.10 -9.85
N THR A 139 -11.74 19.09 -8.97
CA THR A 139 -12.18 20.25 -8.19
C THR A 139 -12.46 19.80 -6.75
N PRO A 140 -12.33 20.69 -5.74
CA PRO A 140 -12.59 20.33 -4.34
C PRO A 140 -13.94 19.64 -4.11
N GLU A 141 -15.02 20.14 -4.74
CA GLU A 141 -16.37 19.60 -4.57
C GLU A 141 -16.49 18.19 -5.14
N LYS A 142 -15.96 17.97 -6.34
CA LYS A 142 -15.96 16.66 -7.01
C LYS A 142 -15.10 15.64 -6.25
N MET A 143 -13.91 16.04 -5.79
CA MET A 143 -13.05 15.21 -4.96
C MET A 143 -13.79 14.76 -3.70
N VAL A 144 -14.37 15.69 -2.94
CA VAL A 144 -15.13 15.35 -1.72
C VAL A 144 -16.33 14.46 -2.04
N ALA A 145 -17.08 14.77 -3.11
CA ALA A 145 -18.23 13.96 -3.51
C ALA A 145 -17.83 12.52 -3.88
N TRP A 146 -16.71 12.36 -4.60
CA TRP A 146 -16.18 11.04 -4.94
C TRP A 146 -15.76 10.28 -3.69
N LEU A 147 -14.97 10.90 -2.81
CA LEU A 147 -14.51 10.27 -1.55
C LEU A 147 -15.67 9.88 -0.64
N GLU A 148 -16.68 10.73 -0.48
CA GLU A 148 -17.90 10.40 0.27
C GLU A 148 -18.68 9.22 -0.35
N SER A 149 -18.70 9.10 -1.68
CA SER A 149 -19.34 7.96 -2.36
C SER A 149 -18.62 6.62 -2.16
N GLN A 150 -17.32 6.67 -1.84
CA GLN A 150 -16.48 5.48 -1.63
C GLN A 150 -16.28 5.13 -0.16
N LYS A 151 -16.47 6.09 0.74
CA LYS A 151 -16.17 5.94 2.17
C LYS A 151 -16.89 4.75 2.84
N THR A 152 -18.13 4.47 2.43
CA THR A 152 -18.97 3.44 3.05
C THR A 152 -19.41 2.39 2.04
N SER A 153 -18.92 1.17 2.22
CA SER A 153 -19.32 -0.03 1.49
C SER A 153 -20.71 -0.50 1.90
N LYS A 154 -21.54 -0.83 0.91
CA LYS A 154 -22.86 -1.47 1.09
C LYS A 154 -22.86 -2.83 0.40
N ILE A 155 -21.89 -3.67 0.77
CA ILE A 155 -21.57 -4.92 0.09
C ILE A 155 -22.82 -5.81 -0.02
N TYR A 156 -23.61 -5.89 1.05
CA TYR A 156 -24.85 -6.68 1.06
C TYR A 156 -25.89 -6.23 0.02
N ALA A 157 -25.81 -5.01 -0.48
CA ALA A 157 -26.78 -4.41 -1.39
C ALA A 157 -26.29 -4.36 -2.85
N ASP A 158 -24.99 -4.14 -3.07
CA ASP A 158 -24.42 -3.94 -4.41
C ASP A 158 -23.21 -4.82 -4.74
N GLY A 159 -22.78 -5.67 -3.82
CA GLY A 159 -21.68 -6.60 -4.05
C GLY A 159 -20.35 -5.91 -4.31
N LEU A 160 -20.13 -4.70 -3.79
CA LEU A 160 -18.89 -3.94 -3.95
C LEU A 160 -18.34 -3.49 -2.59
N ASP A 161 -17.14 -3.98 -2.27
CA ASP A 161 -16.31 -3.40 -1.23
C ASP A 161 -15.48 -2.26 -1.81
N ARG A 162 -15.74 -1.04 -1.33
CA ARG A 162 -15.12 0.20 -1.80
C ARG A 162 -13.79 0.49 -1.13
N ARG A 163 -13.35 -0.32 -0.16
CA ARG A 163 -12.12 -0.11 0.61
C ARG A 163 -10.90 0.13 -0.28
N ASP A 164 -10.74 -0.67 -1.34
CA ASP A 164 -9.56 -0.58 -2.20
C ASP A 164 -9.54 0.70 -3.04
N ALA A 165 -10.67 1.04 -3.67
CA ALA A 165 -10.81 2.28 -4.44
C ALA A 165 -10.57 3.51 -3.55
N LEU A 166 -11.17 3.51 -2.35
CA LEU A 166 -10.96 4.57 -1.36
C LEU A 166 -9.47 4.69 -0.98
N GLY A 167 -8.81 3.55 -0.73
CA GLY A 167 -7.38 3.48 -0.40
C GLY A 167 -6.50 4.06 -1.49
N ALA A 168 -6.62 3.57 -2.72
CA ALA A 168 -5.80 4.01 -3.85
C ALA A 168 -5.92 5.53 -4.10
N VAL A 169 -7.16 6.04 -4.17
CA VAL A 169 -7.37 7.46 -4.48
C VAL A 169 -6.99 8.36 -3.31
N SER A 170 -7.26 7.96 -2.06
CA SER A 170 -6.82 8.74 -0.90
C SER A 170 -5.30 8.75 -0.76
N ALA A 171 -4.61 7.64 -1.05
CA ALA A 171 -3.16 7.60 -1.07
C ALA A 171 -2.58 8.54 -2.15
N ALA A 172 -3.12 8.49 -3.37
CA ALA A 172 -2.71 9.40 -4.44
C ALA A 172 -2.95 10.88 -4.08
N LEU A 173 -4.13 11.21 -3.54
CA LEU A 173 -4.44 12.56 -3.07
C LEU A 173 -3.52 13.02 -1.95
N SER A 174 -3.18 12.14 -1.00
CA SER A 174 -2.23 12.45 0.08
C SER A 174 -0.84 12.76 -0.45
N GLN A 175 -0.35 11.97 -1.41
CA GLN A 175 0.91 12.28 -2.08
C GLN A 175 0.84 13.63 -2.80
N MET A 176 -0.20 13.86 -3.60
CA MET A 176 -0.40 15.12 -4.31
C MET A 176 -0.47 16.33 -3.37
N CYS A 177 -1.18 16.24 -2.25
CA CYS A 177 -1.41 17.38 -1.37
C CYS A 177 -0.26 17.62 -0.38
N PHE A 178 0.40 16.57 0.11
CA PHE A 178 1.29 16.65 1.26
C PHE A 178 2.77 16.38 0.96
N LYS A 179 3.10 15.64 -0.10
CA LYS A 179 4.48 15.60 -0.60
C LYS A 179 4.75 16.88 -1.39
N SER A 180 5.65 17.72 -0.90
CA SER A 180 5.96 19.02 -1.51
C SER A 180 6.38 18.89 -2.97
N GLU A 181 7.26 17.95 -3.26
CA GLU A 181 7.82 17.66 -4.58
C GLU A 181 6.73 17.29 -5.59
N ILE A 182 5.77 16.45 -5.18
CA ILE A 182 4.64 16.06 -6.03
C ILE A 182 3.65 17.21 -6.18
N ARG A 183 3.35 17.92 -5.09
CA ARG A 183 2.47 19.11 -5.13
C ARG A 183 3.00 20.16 -6.09
N ASP A 184 4.26 20.52 -5.94
CA ASP A 184 4.93 21.55 -6.73
C ASP A 184 5.01 21.11 -8.20
N TYR A 185 5.28 19.83 -8.45
CA TYR A 185 5.21 19.23 -9.78
C TYR A 185 3.83 19.40 -10.43
N PHE A 186 2.75 19.06 -9.72
CA PHE A 186 1.38 19.19 -10.22
C PHE A 186 1.06 20.65 -10.56
N GLN A 187 1.38 21.58 -9.66
CA GLN A 187 1.14 23.01 -9.85
C GLN A 187 1.90 23.58 -11.05
N ALA A 188 3.12 23.11 -11.31
CA ALA A 188 3.93 23.57 -12.44
C ALA A 188 3.48 22.94 -13.77
N ASN A 189 3.29 21.63 -13.80
CA ASN A 189 3.27 20.84 -15.04
C ASN A 189 1.89 20.36 -15.46
N VAL A 190 0.95 20.14 -14.53
CA VAL A 190 -0.36 19.58 -14.86
C VAL A 190 -1.35 20.70 -15.19
N LYS A 191 -1.94 20.64 -16.39
CA LYS A 191 -2.94 21.61 -16.85
C LYS A 191 -4.34 21.04 -16.72
N GLY A 192 -5.30 21.88 -16.29
CA GLY A 192 -6.71 21.48 -16.12
C GLY A 192 -7.01 20.77 -14.79
N PHE A 193 -6.01 20.60 -13.94
CA PHE A 193 -6.15 20.16 -12.55
C PHE A 193 -5.47 21.21 -11.67
N ASP A 194 -6.25 22.08 -11.06
CA ASP A 194 -5.70 23.17 -10.25
C ASP A 194 -5.59 22.73 -8.79
N LEU A 195 -4.38 22.27 -8.42
CA LEU A 195 -4.05 21.86 -7.06
C LEU A 195 -3.81 23.10 -6.18
N THR A 196 -4.88 23.83 -5.93
CA THR A 196 -4.91 25.06 -5.11
C THR A 196 -4.83 24.75 -3.62
N GLN A 197 -4.60 25.80 -2.81
CA GLN A 197 -4.73 25.67 -1.35
C GLN A 197 -6.15 25.26 -0.93
N ASP A 198 -7.19 25.77 -1.58
CA ASP A 198 -8.58 25.39 -1.29
C ASP A 198 -8.82 23.89 -1.53
N TYR A 199 -8.16 23.30 -2.54
CA TYR A 199 -8.20 21.86 -2.79
C TYR A 199 -7.56 21.07 -1.65
N ILE A 200 -6.36 21.48 -1.23
CA ILE A 200 -5.60 20.85 -0.15
C ILE A 200 -6.37 20.95 1.18
N ASP A 201 -6.93 22.12 1.49
CA ASP A 201 -7.70 22.36 2.71
C ASP A 201 -9.00 21.55 2.72
N ALA A 202 -9.69 21.45 1.58
CA ALA A 202 -10.88 20.61 1.45
C ALA A 202 -10.56 19.13 1.68
N TYR A 203 -9.43 18.65 1.14
CA TYR A 203 -8.98 17.27 1.31
C TYR A 203 -8.60 16.99 2.77
N LYS A 204 -7.76 17.85 3.38
CA LYS A 204 -7.39 17.73 4.80
C LYS A 204 -8.61 17.72 5.71
N LYS A 205 -9.55 18.64 5.50
CA LYS A 205 -10.80 18.69 6.25
C LYS A 205 -11.64 17.42 6.07
N TRP A 206 -11.58 16.77 4.90
CA TRP A 206 -12.26 15.50 4.67
C TRP A 206 -11.56 14.36 5.42
N LEU A 207 -10.23 14.25 5.34
CA LEU A 207 -9.43 13.27 6.09
C LEU A 207 -9.72 13.33 7.59
N ASP A 208 -9.77 14.53 8.16
CA ASP A 208 -10.01 14.75 9.59
C ASP A 208 -11.40 14.29 10.03
N ARG A 209 -12.40 14.38 9.14
CA ARG A 209 -13.75 13.85 9.40
C ARG A 209 -13.88 12.35 9.19
N TRP A 210 -12.98 11.78 8.39
CA TRP A 210 -12.98 10.35 8.10
C TRP A 210 -12.25 9.56 9.20
N GLN A 211 -11.28 10.17 9.89
CA GLN A 211 -10.63 9.58 11.05
C GLN A 211 -11.69 9.18 12.09
N ASP A 212 -11.64 7.94 12.54
CA ASP A 212 -12.58 7.47 13.54
C ASP A 212 -12.20 7.98 14.94
N GLY A 213 -13.11 8.70 15.59
CA GLY A 213 -12.88 9.24 16.93
C GLY A 213 -12.74 8.19 18.04
N GLN A 214 -13.09 6.93 17.79
CA GLN A 214 -12.96 5.86 18.78
C GLN A 214 -11.63 5.11 18.66
N SER A 215 -11.23 4.72 17.44
CA SER A 215 -9.97 4.00 17.22
C SER A 215 -8.79 4.90 16.88
N GLY A 216 -9.03 6.16 16.49
CA GLY A 216 -8.02 7.04 15.90
C GLY A 216 -7.62 6.64 14.47
N TYR A 217 -8.13 5.53 13.94
CA TYR A 217 -7.72 4.98 12.65
C TYR A 217 -8.56 5.51 11.49
N TRP A 218 -8.01 5.38 10.30
CA TRP A 218 -8.74 5.42 9.03
C TRP A 218 -9.01 4.01 8.54
N GLY A 219 -10.07 3.83 7.77
CA GLY A 219 -10.42 2.54 7.20
C GLY A 219 -11.71 2.59 6.40
N GLY A 220 -12.03 1.44 5.78
CA GLY A 220 -13.32 1.24 5.13
C GLY A 220 -14.45 1.27 6.16
N TRP A 221 -15.55 1.94 5.81
CA TRP A 221 -16.77 1.85 6.61
C TRP A 221 -17.73 0.88 5.94
N PHE A 222 -18.48 0.13 6.72
CA PHE A 222 -19.35 -0.93 6.25
C PHE A 222 -20.75 -0.68 6.80
N ASP A 223 -21.68 -0.34 5.91
CA ASP A 223 -23.10 -0.30 6.25
C ASP A 223 -23.57 -1.74 6.47
N THR A 224 -24.35 -1.94 7.53
CA THR A 224 -24.91 -3.25 7.86
C THR A 224 -26.43 -3.13 7.98
N PRO A 225 -27.20 -4.17 7.60
CA PRO A 225 -28.65 -4.12 7.69
C PRO A 225 -29.18 -3.88 9.12
N ASP A 226 -28.44 -4.30 10.15
CA ASP A 226 -28.89 -4.40 11.54
C ASP A 226 -28.07 -3.59 12.55
N GLN A 227 -26.80 -3.30 12.29
CA GLN A 227 -25.88 -2.65 13.24
C GLN A 227 -25.54 -1.21 12.84
N GLY A 228 -26.06 -0.73 11.71
CA GLY A 228 -25.68 0.55 11.11
C GLY A 228 -24.26 0.50 10.53
N VAL A 229 -23.57 1.64 10.54
CA VAL A 229 -22.23 1.76 9.94
C VAL A 229 -21.16 1.35 10.95
N LEU A 230 -20.40 0.31 10.60
CA LEU A 230 -19.22 -0.15 11.33
C LEU A 230 -17.96 0.39 10.65
N LYS A 231 -16.97 0.85 11.43
CA LYS A 231 -15.74 1.45 10.91
C LYS A 231 -14.55 0.55 11.22
N SER A 232 -13.79 0.15 10.22
CA SER A 232 -12.61 -0.69 10.44
C SER A 232 -11.39 0.12 10.87
N SER A 233 -10.53 -0.51 11.67
CA SER A 233 -9.18 -0.04 11.96
C SER A 233 -8.22 -0.62 10.92
N ASP A 234 -8.12 0.04 9.76
CA ASP A 234 -7.27 -0.46 8.66
C ASP A 234 -5.83 0.05 8.81
N LEU A 235 -4.89 -0.87 9.02
CA LEU A 235 -3.49 -0.57 9.23
C LEU A 235 -2.87 0.17 8.03
N SER A 236 -3.17 -0.29 6.81
CA SER A 236 -2.59 0.26 5.59
C SER A 236 -3.09 1.67 5.29
N LEU A 237 -4.41 1.91 5.36
CA LEU A 237 -4.93 3.27 5.14
C LEU A 237 -4.45 4.22 6.25
N THR A 238 -4.38 3.75 7.50
CA THR A 238 -3.88 4.56 8.62
C THR A 238 -2.41 4.91 8.45
N PHE A 239 -1.56 3.93 8.10
CA PHE A 239 -0.15 4.15 7.82
C PHE A 239 0.07 5.23 6.74
N HIS A 240 -0.63 5.14 5.61
CA HIS A 240 -0.48 6.10 4.52
C HIS A 240 -0.90 7.51 4.94
N ASN A 241 -2.06 7.66 5.61
CA ASN A 241 -2.54 8.95 6.06
C ASN A 241 -1.60 9.60 7.09
N ILE A 242 -1.05 8.82 8.02
CA ILE A 242 -0.08 9.30 9.01
C ILE A 242 1.24 9.68 8.34
N SER A 243 1.76 8.79 7.48
CA SER A 243 3.08 8.94 6.85
C SER A 243 3.14 10.16 5.93
N TYR A 244 2.16 10.33 5.04
CA TYR A 244 2.15 11.46 4.10
C TYR A 244 1.91 12.80 4.77
N GLN A 245 1.23 12.81 5.93
CA GLN A 245 1.08 14.03 6.75
C GLN A 245 2.26 14.25 7.70
N HIS A 246 3.30 13.41 7.66
CA HIS A 246 4.46 13.47 8.56
C HIS A 246 4.05 13.50 10.04
N GLY A 247 3.07 12.67 10.42
CA GLY A 247 2.57 12.58 11.79
C GLY A 247 1.69 13.75 12.24
N LYS A 248 1.35 14.72 11.37
CA LYS A 248 0.50 15.86 11.70
C LYS A 248 -0.99 15.48 11.68
N VAL A 249 -1.36 14.57 12.58
CA VAL A 249 -2.71 14.05 12.78
C VAL A 249 -3.12 14.15 14.25
N ASP A 250 -4.42 13.99 14.51
CA ASP A 250 -4.98 13.95 15.86
C ASP A 250 -5.11 12.51 16.38
N LEU A 251 -5.56 12.36 17.64
CA LEU A 251 -5.94 11.07 18.27
C LEU A 251 -4.79 10.05 18.44
N TRP A 252 -3.57 10.53 18.70
CA TRP A 252 -2.40 9.66 18.89
C TRP A 252 -2.55 8.65 20.02
N THR A 253 -3.27 8.99 21.09
CA THR A 253 -3.55 8.05 22.18
C THR A 253 -4.40 6.88 21.69
N GLU A 254 -5.48 7.15 20.96
CA GLU A 254 -6.36 6.15 20.37
C GLU A 254 -5.65 5.34 19.27
N ILE A 255 -4.83 6.00 18.44
CA ILE A 255 -4.00 5.34 17.42
C ILE A 255 -3.13 4.28 18.09
N PHE A 256 -2.31 4.65 19.09
CA PHE A 256 -1.42 3.69 19.75
C PHE A 256 -2.19 2.55 20.41
N GLN A 257 -3.28 2.85 21.12
CA GLN A 257 -4.12 1.83 21.76
C GLN A 257 -4.66 0.84 20.73
N THR A 258 -5.15 1.33 19.59
CA THR A 258 -5.64 0.49 18.49
C THR A 258 -4.50 -0.30 17.87
N THR A 259 -3.36 0.32 17.56
CA THR A 259 -2.20 -0.37 16.96
C THR A 259 -1.77 -1.55 17.82
N LEU A 260 -1.60 -1.33 19.13
CA LEU A 260 -1.24 -2.39 20.09
C LEU A 260 -2.31 -3.47 20.19
N ALA A 261 -3.60 -3.11 20.15
CA ALA A 261 -4.71 -4.05 20.31
C ALA A 261 -4.87 -5.01 19.12
N ILE A 262 -4.50 -4.59 17.90
CA ILE A 262 -4.68 -5.38 16.66
C ILE A 262 -3.42 -6.18 16.27
N ARG A 263 -2.40 -6.25 17.13
CA ARG A 263 -1.13 -6.92 16.84
C ARG A 263 -1.29 -8.34 16.32
N ASP A 264 -2.20 -9.10 16.92
CA ASP A 264 -2.39 -10.52 16.63
C ASP A 264 -3.45 -10.79 15.56
N ASP A 265 -4.10 -9.75 15.04
CA ASP A 265 -5.15 -9.85 14.02
C ASP A 265 -4.57 -9.89 12.60
N ALA A 266 -5.39 -10.33 11.64
CA ALA A 266 -5.00 -10.46 10.24
C ALA A 266 -5.04 -9.12 9.50
N TYR A 267 -4.01 -8.86 8.69
CA TYR A 267 -3.93 -7.75 7.76
C TYR A 267 -5.12 -7.77 6.76
N PRO A 268 -5.72 -6.61 6.42
CA PRO A 268 -5.31 -5.24 6.76
C PRO A 268 -5.84 -4.72 8.11
N PHE A 269 -6.60 -5.52 8.87
CA PHE A 269 -7.20 -5.10 10.15
C PHE A 269 -6.33 -5.45 11.36
N GLY A 270 -5.11 -5.91 11.12
CA GLY A 270 -4.09 -6.28 12.09
C GLY A 270 -2.72 -6.40 11.43
N TRP A 271 -1.72 -6.87 12.16
CA TRP A 271 -0.32 -6.83 11.70
C TRP A 271 0.07 -8.08 10.91
N LYS A 272 -0.68 -9.18 11.05
CA LYS A 272 -0.22 -10.49 10.59
C LYS A 272 -0.74 -10.87 9.23
N HIS A 273 0.11 -11.47 8.42
CA HIS A 273 -0.27 -12.15 7.18
C HIS A 273 -0.17 -13.65 7.39
N ASN A 274 -1.21 -14.42 7.05
CA ASN A 274 -1.26 -15.87 7.28
C ASN A 274 -0.90 -16.31 8.72
N GLY A 275 -1.19 -15.45 9.71
CA GLY A 275 -0.93 -15.72 11.12
C GLY A 275 0.50 -15.44 11.59
N ASP A 276 1.38 -14.93 10.73
CA ASP A 276 2.76 -14.53 11.08
C ASP A 276 3.03 -13.06 10.73
N PHE A 277 4.12 -12.50 11.27
CA PHE A 277 4.57 -11.15 10.94
C PHE A 277 5.17 -11.09 9.52
N ASN A 278 5.33 -9.88 8.99
CA ASN A 278 6.10 -9.61 7.78
C ASN A 278 6.76 -8.23 7.89
N ASN A 279 7.85 -8.01 7.16
CA ASN A 279 8.62 -6.76 7.28
C ASN A 279 7.88 -5.52 6.78
N HIS A 280 6.94 -5.65 5.85
CA HIS A 280 6.10 -4.53 5.42
C HIS A 280 5.24 -4.00 6.57
N ASN A 281 4.45 -4.87 7.20
CA ASN A 281 3.58 -4.46 8.28
C ASN A 281 4.39 -4.04 9.53
N ASN A 282 5.55 -4.67 9.76
CA ASN A 282 6.46 -4.26 10.83
C ASN A 282 7.02 -2.84 10.59
N TYR A 283 7.36 -2.52 9.34
CA TYR A 283 7.75 -1.16 8.95
C TYR A 283 6.61 -0.17 9.21
N ASP A 284 5.39 -0.48 8.75
CA ASP A 284 4.23 0.38 8.90
C ASP A 284 3.95 0.73 10.38
N VAL A 285 3.88 -0.31 11.21
CA VAL A 285 3.63 -0.19 12.65
C VAL A 285 4.74 0.60 13.35
N THR A 286 6.00 0.31 13.05
CA THR A 286 7.13 0.99 13.69
C THR A 286 7.17 2.47 13.32
N LYS A 287 6.81 2.81 12.08
CA LYS A 287 6.71 4.20 11.64
C LYS A 287 5.55 4.94 12.31
N ILE A 288 4.40 4.30 12.49
CA ILE A 288 3.28 4.85 13.26
C ILE A 288 3.76 5.20 14.69
N PHE A 289 4.47 4.28 15.34
CA PHE A 289 4.99 4.53 16.69
C PHE A 289 6.06 5.63 16.73
N ASP A 290 6.98 5.69 15.78
CA ASP A 290 8.00 6.76 15.72
C ASP A 290 7.35 8.15 15.59
N LEU A 291 6.38 8.29 14.68
CA LEU A 291 5.74 9.58 14.38
C LEU A 291 4.87 10.12 15.51
N GLY A 292 4.26 9.25 16.33
CA GLY A 292 3.43 9.65 17.47
C GLY A 292 4.09 9.51 18.83
N TRP A 293 5.39 9.17 18.88
CA TRP A 293 6.06 8.80 20.13
C TRP A 293 5.94 9.86 21.22
N SER A 294 6.07 11.15 20.87
CA SER A 294 6.00 12.27 21.82
C SER A 294 4.59 12.57 22.33
N GLU A 295 3.57 11.98 21.72
CA GLU A 295 2.16 12.34 21.93
C GLU A 295 1.45 11.40 22.92
N VAL A 296 2.15 10.37 23.42
CA VAL A 296 1.59 9.36 24.33
C VAL A 296 2.41 9.25 25.62
N ASP A 297 1.80 8.66 26.65
CA ASP A 297 2.44 8.49 27.95
C ASP A 297 3.54 7.41 27.96
N ALA A 298 4.33 7.40 29.04
CA ALA A 298 5.46 6.48 29.19
C ALA A 298 5.05 5.00 29.25
N ASP A 299 3.85 4.70 29.74
CA ASP A 299 3.36 3.31 29.81
C ASP A 299 2.99 2.79 28.42
N THR A 300 2.37 3.65 27.61
CA THR A 300 2.06 3.39 26.20
C THR A 300 3.32 3.28 25.36
N GLN A 301 4.30 4.17 25.56
CA GLN A 301 5.64 4.06 24.95
C GLN A 301 6.32 2.75 25.31
N LYS A 302 6.24 2.32 26.58
CA LYS A 302 6.82 1.05 27.02
C LYS A 302 6.16 -0.16 26.36
N ALA A 303 4.83 -0.13 26.17
CA ALA A 303 4.12 -1.18 25.44
C ALA A 303 4.55 -1.23 23.96
N ALA A 304 4.59 -0.07 23.29
CA ALA A 304 5.06 0.05 21.91
C ALA A 304 6.52 -0.40 21.74
N ALA A 305 7.42 -0.01 22.65
CA ALA A 305 8.81 -0.48 22.67
C ALA A 305 8.91 -2.01 22.77
N SER A 306 8.06 -2.64 23.59
CA SER A 306 8.01 -4.10 23.72
C SER A 306 7.60 -4.77 22.41
N ASP A 307 6.62 -4.20 21.70
CA ASP A 307 6.18 -4.75 20.42
C ASP A 307 7.19 -4.47 19.29
N ILE A 308 7.85 -3.31 19.28
CA ILE A 308 8.97 -3.04 18.34
C ILE A 308 10.10 -4.05 18.57
N ALA A 309 10.45 -4.34 19.83
CA ALA A 309 11.45 -5.36 20.16
C ALA A 309 11.07 -6.75 19.63
N LEU A 310 9.79 -7.12 19.76
CA LEU A 310 9.26 -8.39 19.27
C LEU A 310 9.37 -8.51 17.75
N VAL A 311 8.91 -7.50 17.00
CA VAL A 311 8.96 -7.55 15.53
C VAL A 311 10.38 -7.39 14.98
N LEU A 312 11.27 -6.72 15.72
CA LEU A 312 12.70 -6.68 15.41
C LEU A 312 13.36 -8.04 15.58
N ASP A 313 13.11 -8.74 16.70
CA ASP A 313 13.60 -10.10 16.90
C ASP A 313 13.08 -11.05 15.81
N TRP A 314 11.79 -10.95 15.46
CA TRP A 314 11.22 -11.72 14.36
C TRP A 314 11.92 -11.40 13.03
N CYS A 315 12.13 -10.13 12.69
CA CYS A 315 12.83 -9.75 11.46
C CYS A 315 14.22 -10.42 11.40
N LEU A 316 15.01 -10.27 12.46
CA LEU A 316 16.39 -10.76 12.51
C LEU A 316 16.50 -12.29 12.54
N THR A 317 15.49 -13.00 13.07
CA THR A 317 15.57 -14.46 13.31
C THR A 317 14.68 -15.30 12.39
N LYS A 318 13.65 -14.71 11.78
CA LYS A 318 12.66 -15.40 10.94
C LYS A 318 12.61 -14.90 9.52
N SER A 319 12.86 -13.60 9.29
CA SER A 319 12.75 -13.01 7.96
C SER A 319 14.07 -12.96 7.19
N MET A 320 15.21 -13.18 7.84
CA MET A 320 16.54 -13.02 7.25
C MET A 320 17.26 -14.34 7.06
N THR A 321 18.05 -14.43 6.00
CA THR A 321 18.98 -15.54 5.75
C THR A 321 20.34 -15.27 6.43
N PRO A 322 21.12 -16.32 6.74
CA PRO A 322 22.43 -16.16 7.40
C PRO A 322 23.46 -15.36 6.63
N ASP A 323 23.27 -15.08 5.34
CA ASP A 323 24.13 -14.30 4.46
C ASP A 323 23.63 -12.86 4.22
N GLY A 324 22.55 -12.46 4.91
CA GLY A 324 22.04 -11.09 4.91
C GLY A 324 20.99 -10.80 3.84
N GLY A 325 20.42 -11.84 3.24
CA GLY A 325 19.22 -11.71 2.42
C GLY A 325 17.94 -11.75 3.25
N PHE A 326 16.82 -11.47 2.59
CA PHE A 326 15.48 -11.59 3.16
C PHE A 326 14.73 -12.75 2.51
N ILE A 327 13.99 -13.48 3.33
CA ILE A 327 13.14 -14.59 2.90
C ILE A 327 11.89 -13.98 2.27
N ASP A 328 11.69 -14.28 0.99
CA ASP A 328 10.51 -13.87 0.23
C ASP A 328 9.26 -14.65 0.66
N ASP A 329 8.12 -13.95 0.67
CA ASP A 329 6.78 -14.52 0.79
C ASP A 329 5.99 -14.14 -0.47
N PRO A 330 5.92 -15.02 -1.48
CA PRO A 330 5.26 -14.72 -2.75
C PRO A 330 3.73 -14.61 -2.62
N THR A 331 3.16 -14.92 -1.45
CA THR A 331 1.74 -14.69 -1.18
C THR A 331 1.45 -13.27 -0.68
N PHE A 332 2.50 -12.49 -0.37
CA PHE A 332 2.41 -11.14 0.14
C PHE A 332 3.17 -10.13 -0.74
N TYR A 333 4.44 -10.41 -1.03
CA TYR A 333 5.27 -9.54 -1.86
C TYR A 333 5.09 -9.83 -3.35
N ASN A 334 5.24 -8.79 -4.17
CA ASN A 334 5.18 -8.91 -5.63
C ASN A 334 6.55 -9.23 -6.26
N SER A 335 7.65 -9.09 -5.51
CA SER A 335 9.02 -9.34 -5.99
C SER A 335 9.98 -9.64 -4.83
N VAL A 336 11.12 -10.27 -5.15
CA VAL A 336 12.23 -10.44 -4.20
C VAL A 336 12.78 -9.07 -3.76
N GLY A 337 12.86 -8.11 -4.68
CA GLY A 337 13.25 -6.73 -4.37
C GLY A 337 12.36 -6.08 -3.32
N ALA A 338 11.05 -6.33 -3.35
CA ALA A 338 10.13 -5.85 -2.32
C ALA A 338 10.46 -6.43 -0.92
N ALA A 339 10.82 -7.71 -0.83
CA ALA A 339 11.25 -8.30 0.45
C ALA A 339 12.49 -7.59 1.03
N TYR A 340 13.45 -7.21 0.17
CA TYR A 340 14.60 -6.39 0.55
C TYR A 340 14.19 -4.97 0.97
N TYR A 341 13.38 -4.30 0.16
CA TYR A 341 12.95 -2.93 0.44
C TYR A 341 12.25 -2.83 1.80
N TYR A 342 11.28 -3.70 2.09
CA TYR A 342 10.57 -3.66 3.35
C TYR A 342 11.43 -4.12 4.53
N GLY A 343 12.29 -5.14 4.34
CA GLY A 343 13.25 -5.56 5.36
C GLY A 343 14.22 -4.45 5.76
N VAL A 344 14.81 -3.77 4.78
CA VAL A 344 15.71 -2.63 4.99
C VAL A 344 14.95 -1.45 5.58
N SER A 345 13.78 -1.10 5.04
CA SER A 345 12.98 0.04 5.51
C SER A 345 12.54 -0.15 6.96
N PHE A 346 12.15 -1.37 7.35
CA PHE A 346 11.85 -1.68 8.75
C PHE A 346 13.09 -1.50 9.65
N LEU A 347 14.24 -2.08 9.29
CA LEU A 347 15.46 -1.97 10.10
C LEU A 347 15.97 -0.53 10.22
N ASP A 348 15.86 0.25 9.15
CA ASP A 348 16.17 1.68 9.14
C ASP A 348 15.21 2.47 10.03
N GLN A 349 13.90 2.23 9.89
CA GLN A 349 12.85 2.88 10.71
C GLN A 349 12.97 2.53 12.21
N ALA A 350 13.35 1.29 12.53
CA ALA A 350 13.66 0.86 13.89
C ALA A 350 15.01 1.41 14.41
N ARG A 351 15.77 2.10 13.54
CA ARG A 351 17.13 2.64 13.74
C ARG A 351 18.17 1.59 14.10
N TYR A 352 17.98 0.37 13.58
CA TYR A 352 18.86 -0.77 13.86
C TYR A 352 20.28 -0.56 13.34
N PHE A 353 20.44 0.11 12.20
CA PHE A 353 21.76 0.37 11.61
C PHE A 353 22.56 1.47 12.33
N GLY A 354 21.88 2.27 13.17
CA GLY A 354 22.46 3.44 13.83
C GLY A 354 23.44 3.10 14.96
N THR A 355 24.33 4.04 15.26
CA THR A 355 25.28 3.96 16.39
C THR A 355 24.78 4.66 17.65
N THR A 356 23.59 5.25 17.60
CA THR A 356 22.92 5.92 18.71
C THR A 356 21.68 5.16 19.15
N ALA A 357 21.22 5.39 20.37
CA ALA A 357 20.01 4.76 20.89
C ALA A 357 18.78 5.17 20.05
N PRO A 358 17.93 4.23 19.63
CA PRO A 358 16.64 4.53 19.00
C PRO A 358 15.72 5.30 19.94
N PHE A 359 14.61 5.83 19.40
CA PHE A 359 13.59 6.50 20.19
C PHE A 359 12.91 5.58 21.23
N TRP A 360 12.92 4.26 20.98
CA TRP A 360 12.17 3.25 21.74
C TRP A 360 13.02 2.39 22.69
N THR A 361 14.34 2.59 22.76
CA THR A 361 15.23 1.85 23.67
C THR A 361 16.47 2.64 24.04
N ASP A 362 17.08 2.35 25.19
CA ASP A 362 18.18 3.16 25.77
C ASP A 362 19.57 2.87 25.17
N LYS A 363 19.69 1.86 24.29
CA LYS A 363 20.98 1.40 23.77
C LYS A 363 20.96 1.25 22.25
N PRO A 364 22.09 1.59 21.58
CA PRO A 364 22.25 1.28 20.17
C PRO A 364 22.39 -0.23 19.93
N PHE A 365 22.38 -0.64 18.67
CA PHE A 365 22.63 -2.01 18.24
C PHE A 365 24.04 -2.17 17.67
N PRO A 366 25.01 -2.72 18.42
CA PRO A 366 26.41 -2.79 17.96
C PRO A 366 26.61 -3.61 16.68
N GLY A 367 25.70 -4.54 16.40
CA GLY A 367 25.71 -5.36 15.17
C GLY A 367 25.10 -4.66 13.94
N GLY A 368 24.46 -3.50 14.12
CA GLY A 368 23.74 -2.77 13.07
C GLY A 368 24.60 -2.46 11.84
N PRO A 369 25.72 -1.73 11.99
CA PRO A 369 26.59 -1.39 10.85
C PRO A 369 27.13 -2.62 10.10
N ALA A 370 27.48 -3.69 10.83
CA ALA A 370 27.96 -4.92 10.23
C ALA A 370 26.86 -5.63 9.43
N LEU A 371 25.63 -5.66 9.94
CA LEU A 371 24.49 -6.22 9.22
C LEU A 371 24.13 -5.38 7.99
N CYS A 372 24.15 -4.04 8.10
CA CYS A 372 23.92 -3.13 6.97
C CYS A 372 24.86 -3.45 5.79
N CYS A 373 26.17 -3.53 6.05
CA CYS A 373 27.13 -3.92 5.02
C CYS A 373 26.91 -5.32 4.46
N LYS A 374 26.43 -6.25 5.28
CA LYS A 374 26.15 -7.63 4.85
C LYS A 374 24.96 -7.67 3.89
N ILE A 375 23.90 -6.92 4.16
CA ILE A 375 22.74 -6.81 3.26
C ILE A 375 23.17 -6.16 1.94
N GLN A 376 23.95 -5.06 1.97
CA GLN A 376 24.44 -4.44 0.73
C GLN A 376 25.22 -5.42 -0.16
N LYS A 377 26.07 -6.25 0.46
CA LYS A 377 26.83 -7.28 -0.26
C LYS A 377 25.94 -8.35 -0.86
N ASN A 378 24.88 -8.74 -0.14
CA ASN A 378 23.93 -9.72 -0.64
C ASN A 378 23.17 -9.19 -1.86
N ILE A 379 22.58 -7.98 -1.79
CA ILE A 379 21.90 -7.33 -2.92
C ILE A 379 22.80 -7.29 -4.16
N LYS A 380 24.07 -6.87 -3.99
CA LYS A 380 25.06 -6.81 -5.09
C LYS A 380 25.42 -8.19 -5.64
N ALA A 381 25.54 -9.20 -4.79
CA ALA A 381 25.91 -10.56 -5.17
C ALA A 381 24.80 -11.28 -5.95
N GLU A 382 23.55 -11.07 -5.54
CA GLU A 382 22.36 -11.59 -6.22
C GLU A 382 22.06 -10.85 -7.54
N GLY A 383 22.67 -9.66 -7.74
CA GLY A 383 22.49 -8.88 -8.96
C GLY A 383 21.10 -8.28 -9.11
N LEU A 384 20.44 -7.98 -7.98
CA LEU A 384 19.10 -7.39 -7.96
C LEU A 384 19.17 -5.95 -8.50
N ASP A 385 18.39 -5.65 -9.54
CA ASP A 385 18.40 -4.37 -10.27
C ASP A 385 17.00 -3.78 -10.51
N ASP A 386 15.97 -4.34 -9.87
CA ASP A 386 14.64 -3.73 -9.79
C ASP A 386 14.64 -2.46 -8.91
N ASP A 387 13.58 -1.66 -9.01
CA ASP A 387 13.52 -0.34 -8.39
C ASP A 387 13.43 -0.42 -6.86
N GLU A 388 12.76 -1.45 -6.32
CA GLU A 388 12.70 -1.70 -4.88
C GLU A 388 14.08 -2.08 -4.32
N ALA A 389 14.84 -2.93 -5.02
CA ALA A 389 16.20 -3.27 -4.63
C ALA A 389 17.15 -2.07 -4.67
N LYS A 390 17.01 -1.18 -5.67
CA LYS A 390 17.76 0.09 -5.73
C LYS A 390 17.43 1.00 -4.55
N ALA A 391 16.13 1.18 -4.24
CA ALA A 391 15.69 1.99 -3.11
C ALA A 391 16.17 1.42 -1.77
N ALA A 392 16.20 0.09 -1.62
CA ALA A 392 16.79 -0.59 -0.46
C ALA A 392 18.30 -0.28 -0.35
N LEU A 393 19.03 -0.35 -1.48
CA LEU A 393 20.46 -0.07 -1.50
C LEU A 393 20.77 1.40 -1.15
N GLU A 394 19.98 2.35 -1.65
CA GLU A 394 20.09 3.77 -1.31
C GLU A 394 19.99 4.00 0.20
N LYS A 395 18.95 3.45 0.84
CA LYS A 395 18.77 3.50 2.30
C LYS A 395 19.96 2.92 3.07
N LEU A 396 20.49 1.78 2.62
CA LEU A 396 21.65 1.16 3.26
C LEU A 396 22.92 2.01 3.11
N VAL A 397 23.11 2.63 1.95
CA VAL A 397 24.25 3.52 1.69
C VAL A 397 24.16 4.76 2.56
N ASP A 398 22.97 5.34 2.72
CA ASP A 398 22.75 6.46 3.64
C ASP A 398 23.02 6.07 5.09
N ALA A 399 22.61 4.86 5.50
CA ALA A 399 22.74 4.40 6.87
C ALA A 399 24.19 4.03 7.27
N CYS A 400 24.95 3.35 6.40
CA CYS A 400 26.27 2.83 6.76
C CYS A 400 27.40 3.09 5.74
N GLY A 401 27.14 3.93 4.74
CA GLY A 401 28.07 4.18 3.63
C GLY A 401 28.12 3.01 2.63
N ASN A 402 28.84 3.21 1.52
CA ASN A 402 28.99 2.15 0.51
C ASN A 402 29.98 1.08 0.98
N CYS A 403 29.47 -0.12 1.25
CA CYS A 403 30.28 -1.26 1.67
C CYS A 403 30.82 -2.00 0.44
N ALA A 404 32.14 -2.04 0.31
CA ALA A 404 32.87 -2.73 -0.76
C ALA A 404 32.80 -4.25 -0.63
#